data_AF-A0AAF5DIU6-F1
#
_entry.id   AF-A0AAF5DIU6-F1
#
_cell.length_a   1.000
_cell.length_b   1.000
_cell.length_c   1.000
_cell.angle_alpha   90.00
_cell.angle_beta   90.00
_cell.angle_gamma   90.00
#
_symmetry.space_group_name_H-M   'P 1'
#
loop_
_entity.id
_entity.type
_entity.pdbx_description
1 polymer ?
#
loop_
_entity_poly.entity_id
_entity_poly.type
_entity_poly.pdbx_seq_one_letter_code
_entity_poly.pdbx_strand_id
1 'polypeptide(L)'
;MGDRRLKLTEVAEDVGISKERVDHILVHILGLKKLPARWVPRSLSPSQKLQRLMISENCLALYEFNPEDFLRRFVTVDKTWIYHYTPETKKQSKQWTAKGKPAPKKQKVFHRQGK
;
A
#
# COMPACT_ATOMS: atom_id res chain seq x y z
N MET A 1 17.92 13.85 6.76
CA MET A 1 17.22 12.56 6.98
C MET A 1 17.58 11.64 5.82
N GLY A 2 18.30 10.55 6.09
CA GLY A 2 18.71 9.59 5.05
C GLY A 2 17.54 8.78 4.50
N ASP A 3 17.77 8.08 3.40
CA ASP A 3 16.79 7.18 2.80
C ASP A 3 16.44 6.04 3.78
N ARG A 4 15.19 5.98 4.22
CA ARG A 4 14.69 4.93 5.13
C ARG A 4 14.39 3.62 4.41
N ARG A 5 14.60 3.56 3.10
CA ARG A 5 14.33 2.40 2.24
C ARG A 5 15.58 1.64 1.82
N LEU A 6 16.75 2.03 2.36
CA LEU A 6 18.01 1.35 2.08
C LEU A 6 17.90 -0.17 2.31
N LYS A 7 18.48 -0.91 1.37
CA LYS A 7 18.66 -2.34 1.49
C LYS A 7 19.76 -2.62 2.50
N LEU A 8 19.64 -3.77 3.15
CA LEU A 8 20.65 -4.24 4.10
C LEU A 8 22.05 -4.35 3.46
N THR A 9 22.11 -4.64 2.16
CA THR A 9 23.37 -4.70 1.39
C THR A 9 23.99 -3.32 1.21
N GLU A 10 23.20 -2.30 0.93
CA GLU A 10 23.70 -0.92 0.73
C GLU A 10 24.29 -0.38 2.03
N VAL A 11 23.66 -0.67 3.17
CA VAL A 11 24.20 -0.32 4.49
C VAL A 11 25.48 -1.10 4.83
N ALA A 12 25.53 -2.38 4.46
CA ALA A 12 26.71 -3.22 4.68
C ALA A 12 27.93 -2.73 3.87
N GLU A 13 27.70 -2.36 2.61
CA GLU A 13 28.72 -1.79 1.72
C GLU A 13 29.22 -0.43 2.21
N ASP A 14 28.32 0.46 2.65
CA ASP A 14 28.66 1.81 3.12
C ASP A 14 29.45 1.79 4.44
N VAL A 15 29.10 0.88 5.36
CA VAL A 15 29.76 0.77 6.69
C VAL A 15 30.96 -0.18 6.66
N GLY A 16 31.13 -0.97 5.60
CA GLY A 16 32.24 -1.93 5.47
C GLY A 16 32.14 -3.13 6.41
N ILE A 17 30.92 -3.55 6.77
CA ILE A 17 30.68 -4.71 7.65
C ILE A 17 29.79 -5.74 6.98
N SER A 18 29.75 -6.97 7.51
CA SER A 18 28.91 -8.02 6.94
C SER A 18 27.43 -7.71 7.07
N LYS A 19 26.64 -8.17 6.09
CA LYS A 19 25.18 -8.01 6.04
C LYS A 19 24.49 -8.55 7.31
N GLU A 20 24.99 -9.67 7.83
CA GLU A 20 24.52 -10.31 9.06
C GLU A 20 24.76 -9.42 10.27
N ARG A 21 25.92 -8.74 10.32
CA ARG A 21 26.24 -7.81 11.40
C ARG A 21 25.35 -6.58 11.35
N VAL A 22 25.09 -6.04 10.16
CA VAL A 22 24.11 -4.96 9.99
C VAL A 22 22.73 -5.41 10.47
N ASP A 23 22.25 -6.59 10.07
CA ASP A 23 20.94 -7.11 10.48
C ASP A 23 20.83 -7.20 12.01
N HIS A 24 21.87 -7.76 12.64
CA HIS A 24 21.93 -7.89 14.08
C HIS A 24 21.91 -6.53 14.79
N ILE A 25 22.68 -5.55 14.29
CA ILE A 25 22.69 -4.20 14.85
C ILE A 25 21.30 -3.56 14.69
N LEU A 26 20.72 -3.60 13.50
CA LEU A 26 19.42 -2.98 13.23
C LEU A 26 18.32 -3.60 14.10
N VAL A 27 18.24 -4.94 14.15
CA VAL A 27 17.14 -5.65 14.81
C VAL A 27 17.34 -5.76 16.32
N HIS A 28 18.51 -6.19 16.78
CA HIS A 28 18.73 -6.55 18.19
C HIS A 28 19.32 -5.42 19.02
N ILE A 29 20.19 -4.58 18.44
CA ILE A 29 20.82 -3.47 19.17
C ILE A 29 19.96 -2.21 19.09
N LEU A 30 19.49 -1.84 17.89
CA LEU A 30 18.70 -0.63 17.66
C LEU A 30 17.18 -0.86 17.75
N GLY A 31 16.73 -2.12 17.80
CA GLY A 31 15.30 -2.45 17.91
C GLY A 31 14.46 -2.09 16.69
N LEU A 32 15.08 -1.89 15.52
CA LEU A 32 14.41 -1.49 14.30
C LEU A 32 13.67 -2.68 13.66
N LYS A 33 12.51 -2.39 13.08
CA LYS A 33 11.68 -3.38 12.37
C LYS A 33 11.45 -2.94 10.93
N LYS A 34 11.61 -3.88 10.00
CA LYS A 34 11.32 -3.64 8.57
C LYS A 34 9.85 -3.93 8.28
N LEU A 35 9.06 -2.87 8.07
CA LEU A 35 7.63 -2.96 7.80
C LEU A 35 7.32 -2.49 6.36
N PRO A 36 6.36 -3.12 5.66
CA PRO A 36 5.90 -2.62 4.37
C PRO A 36 5.14 -1.30 4.55
N ALA A 37 5.36 -0.35 3.64
CA ALA A 37 4.59 0.89 3.62
C ALA A 37 3.13 0.62 3.21
N ARG A 38 2.19 1.36 3.81
CA ARG A 38 0.78 1.33 3.39
C ARG A 38 0.61 2.14 2.10
N TRP A 39 -0.12 1.60 1.14
CA TRP A 39 -0.56 2.36 -0.04
C TRP A 39 -1.57 3.43 0.38
N VAL A 40 -1.30 4.67 -0.03
CA VAL A 40 -2.22 5.81 0.14
C VAL A 40 -2.70 6.27 -1.24
N PRO A 41 -3.98 6.61 -1.44
CA PRO A 41 -4.49 6.98 -2.76
C PRO A 41 -3.77 8.19 -3.37
N ARG A 42 -3.47 9.20 -2.57
CA ARG A 42 -2.78 10.44 -2.96
C ARG A 42 -1.97 10.98 -1.80
N SER A 43 -0.84 11.62 -2.12
CA SER A 43 -0.10 12.46 -1.17
C SER A 43 -0.73 13.84 -1.14
N LEU A 44 -1.22 14.27 0.02
CA LEU A 44 -1.89 15.56 0.19
C LEU A 44 -0.89 16.67 0.58
N SER A 45 -1.07 17.86 0.03
CA SER A 45 -0.36 19.06 0.47
C SER A 45 -0.76 19.45 1.91
N PRO A 46 0.05 20.26 2.63
CA PRO A 46 -0.34 20.78 3.94
C PRO A 46 -1.69 21.53 3.91
N SER A 47 -1.94 22.34 2.88
CA SER A 47 -3.21 23.06 2.71
C SER A 47 -4.41 22.12 2.51
N GLN A 48 -4.26 21.05 1.71
CA GLN A 48 -5.31 20.05 1.53
C GLN A 48 -5.62 19.29 2.82
N LYS A 49 -4.60 19.01 3.66
CA LYS A 49 -4.80 18.39 4.96
C LYS A 49 -5.59 19.30 5.90
N LEU A 50 -5.23 20.58 5.94
CA LEU A 50 -5.95 21.58 6.75
C LEU A 50 -7.40 21.71 6.30
N GLN A 51 -7.65 21.84 4.99
CA GLN A 51 -9.01 21.91 4.46
C GLN A 51 -9.84 20.67 4.83
N ARG A 52 -9.25 19.47 4.77
CA ARG A 52 -9.94 18.24 5.19
C ARG A 52 -10.25 18.23 6.68
N LEU A 53 -9.31 18.68 7.52
CA LEU A 53 -9.54 18.79 8.96
C LEU A 53 -10.74 19.71 9.24
N MET A 54 -10.74 20.92 8.69
CA MET A 54 -11.82 21.89 8.88
C MET A 54 -13.18 21.37 8.40
N ILE A 55 -13.22 20.72 7.22
CA ILE A 55 -14.46 20.11 6.71
C ILE A 55 -14.93 19.01 7.66
N SER A 56 -14.03 18.16 8.15
CA SER A 56 -14.38 17.09 9.08
C SER A 56 -14.88 17.62 10.43
N GLU A 57 -14.28 18.68 10.98
CA GLU A 57 -14.74 19.34 12.21
C GLU A 57 -16.14 19.93 12.04
N ASN A 58 -16.39 20.63 10.92
CA ASN A 58 -17.72 21.17 10.62
C ASN A 58 -18.77 20.06 10.46
N CYS A 59 -18.43 18.97 9.75
CA CYS A 59 -19.33 17.82 9.62
C CYS A 59 -19.60 17.16 10.97
N LEU A 60 -18.59 17.06 11.85
CA LEU A 60 -18.74 16.50 13.19
C LEU A 60 -19.66 17.36 14.04
N ALA A 61 -19.48 18.68 14.05
CA ALA A 61 -20.34 19.59 14.80
C ALA A 61 -21.81 19.52 14.33
N LEU A 62 -22.05 19.42 13.01
CA LEU A 62 -23.40 19.23 12.47
C LEU A 62 -23.99 17.86 12.86
N TYR A 63 -23.17 16.81 12.84
CA TYR A 63 -23.58 15.49 13.27
C TYR A 63 -23.94 15.47 14.76
N GLU A 64 -23.14 16.09 15.63
CA GLU A 64 -23.40 16.16 17.07
C GLU A 64 -24.65 16.97 17.41
N PHE A 65 -24.94 18.03 16.64
CA PHE A 65 -26.15 18.84 16.84
C PHE A 65 -27.45 18.07 16.56
N ASN A 66 -27.49 17.28 15.48
CA ASN A 66 -28.64 16.41 15.18
C ASN A 66 -28.20 15.20 14.32
N PRO A 67 -27.81 14.08 14.97
CA PRO A 67 -27.29 12.92 14.26
C PRO A 67 -28.25 12.33 13.23
N GLU A 68 -29.54 12.23 13.60
CA GLU A 68 -30.55 11.59 12.75
C GLU A 68 -30.79 12.40 11.47
N ASP A 69 -30.99 13.71 11.62
CA ASP A 69 -31.26 14.57 10.47
C ASP A 69 -30.01 14.79 9.60
N PHE A 70 -28.82 14.87 10.21
CA PHE A 70 -27.56 14.92 9.47
C PHE A 70 -27.42 13.72 8.54
N LEU A 71 -27.57 12.50 9.07
CA LEU A 71 -27.44 11.27 8.29
C LEU A 71 -28.54 11.12 7.23
N ARG A 72 -29.79 11.52 7.54
CA ARG A 72 -30.93 11.40 6.61
C ARG A 72 -30.76 12.25 5.34
N ARG A 73 -30.02 13.35 5.41
CA ARG A 73 -29.82 14.27 4.28
C ARG A 73 -28.83 13.75 3.24
N PHE A 74 -27.98 12.78 3.58
CA PHE A 74 -26.97 12.30 2.65
C PHE A 74 -27.52 11.24 1.69
N VAL A 75 -27.45 11.57 0.40
CA VAL A 75 -27.46 10.58 -0.68
C VAL A 75 -26.09 10.65 -1.35
N THR A 76 -25.34 9.54 -1.35
CA THR A 76 -24.01 9.47 -1.95
C THR A 76 -24.00 8.52 -3.13
N VAL A 77 -23.15 8.82 -4.12
CA VAL A 77 -22.91 7.97 -5.29
C VAL A 77 -21.44 8.03 -5.64
N ASP A 78 -20.86 6.88 -5.96
CA ASP A 78 -19.51 6.76 -6.51
C ASP A 78 -19.53 5.78 -7.69
N LYS A 79 -18.55 5.91 -8.58
CA LYS A 79 -18.38 5.03 -9.73
C LYS A 79 -17.20 4.10 -9.48
N THR A 80 -17.49 2.81 -9.36
CA THR A 80 -16.47 1.77 -9.33
C THR A 80 -16.38 1.09 -10.70
N TRP A 81 -15.16 0.81 -11.16
CA TRP A 81 -14.94 0.01 -12.36
C TRP A 81 -15.05 -1.47 -11.99
N ILE A 82 -16.05 -2.15 -12.54
CA ILE A 82 -16.21 -3.60 -12.41
C ILE A 82 -15.60 -4.25 -13.65
N TYR A 83 -14.49 -4.98 -13.46
CA TYR A 83 -13.88 -5.74 -14.53
C TYR A 83 -14.68 -7.02 -14.80
N HIS A 84 -14.97 -7.30 -16.07
CA HIS A 84 -15.59 -8.57 -16.48
C HIS A 84 -14.71 -9.79 -16.14
N TYR A 85 -13.39 -9.60 -16.09
CA TYR A 85 -12.43 -10.64 -15.79
C TYR A 85 -11.35 -10.11 -14.84
N THR A 86 -11.10 -10.84 -13.75
CA THR A 86 -9.99 -10.59 -12.84
C THR A 86 -8.90 -11.63 -13.08
N PRO A 87 -7.73 -11.26 -13.65
CA PRO A 87 -6.67 -12.24 -13.89
C PRO A 87 -6.14 -12.78 -12.57
N GLU A 88 -5.81 -14.07 -12.52
CA GLU A 88 -5.25 -14.66 -11.30
C GLU A 88 -3.96 -13.95 -10.89
N THR A 89 -3.82 -13.66 -9.60
CA THR A 89 -2.63 -13.06 -9.00
C THR A 89 -1.40 -13.97 -9.15
N LYS A 90 -0.19 -13.40 -9.00
CA LYS A 90 1.06 -14.18 -9.00
C LYS A 90 1.09 -15.30 -7.95
N LYS A 91 0.35 -15.13 -6.85
CA LYS A 91 0.22 -16.16 -5.79
C LYS A 91 -0.70 -17.30 -6.24
N GLN A 92 -1.79 -16.97 -6.92
CA GLN A 92 -2.75 -17.95 -7.46
C GLN A 92 -2.15 -18.74 -8.63
N SER A 93 -1.32 -18.12 -9.47
CA SER A 93 -0.71 -18.80 -10.62
C SER A 93 0.46 -19.76 -10.27
N LYS A 94 0.61 -20.15 -9.01
CA LYS A 94 1.65 -21.09 -8.58
C LYS A 94 1.29 -22.50 -9.05
N GLN A 95 2.27 -23.20 -9.59
CA GLN A 95 2.12 -24.54 -10.13
C GLN A 95 3.35 -25.37 -9.74
N TRP A 96 3.12 -26.67 -9.49
CA TRP A 96 4.17 -27.62 -9.19
C TRP A 96 4.98 -27.93 -10.47
N THR A 97 6.30 -27.95 -10.36
CA THR A 97 7.22 -28.28 -11.46
C THR A 97 8.29 -29.24 -10.99
N ALA A 98 8.80 -30.10 -11.88
CA ALA A 98 9.90 -31.00 -11.55
C ALA A 98 11.19 -30.24 -11.19
N LYS A 99 12.01 -30.86 -10.35
CA LYS A 99 13.31 -30.30 -9.93
C LYS A 99 14.19 -30.02 -11.15
N GLY A 100 14.75 -28.81 -11.23
CA GLY A 100 15.64 -28.39 -12.34
C GLY A 100 14.93 -27.88 -13.59
N LYS A 101 13.60 -27.92 -13.66
CA LYS A 101 12.86 -27.29 -14.77
C LYS A 101 12.77 -25.77 -14.59
N PRO A 102 12.75 -24.99 -15.68
CA PRO A 102 12.60 -23.54 -15.61
C PRO A 102 11.23 -23.16 -15.04
N ALA A 103 11.16 -21.97 -14.43
CA ALA A 103 9.91 -21.44 -13.90
C ALA A 103 8.87 -21.28 -15.03
N PRO A 104 7.61 -21.67 -14.78
CA PRO A 104 6.58 -21.60 -15.81
C PRO A 104 6.25 -20.14 -16.15
N LYS A 105 6.12 -19.86 -17.45
CA LYS A 105 5.79 -18.53 -17.96
C LYS A 105 4.28 -18.40 -18.10
N LYS A 106 3.69 -17.42 -17.42
CA LYS A 106 2.30 -17.02 -17.63
C LYS A 106 2.27 -15.71 -18.40
N GLN A 107 1.61 -15.70 -19.55
CA GLN A 107 1.37 -14.47 -20.30
C GLN A 107 0.26 -13.66 -19.62
N LYS A 108 0.41 -12.34 -19.57
CA LYS A 108 -0.67 -11.44 -19.14
C LYS A 108 -1.71 -11.40 -20.25
N VAL A 109 -2.87 -12.01 -20.01
CA VAL A 109 -4.00 -11.93 -20.93
C VAL A 109 -4.76 -10.64 -20.61
N PHE A 110 -4.72 -9.68 -21.54
CA PHE A 110 -5.61 -8.53 -21.51
C PHE A 110 -6.81 -8.89 -22.36
N HIS A 111 -7.94 -9.21 -21.72
CA HIS A 111 -9.17 -9.41 -22.46
C HIS A 111 -9.61 -8.03 -23.00
N ARG A 112 -9.53 -7.83 -24.31
CA ARG A 112 -10.15 -6.66 -24.97
C ARG A 112 -11.66 -6.86 -24.88
N GLN A 113 -12.37 -5.91 -24.30
CA GLN A 113 -13.83 -5.89 -24.46
C GLN A 113 -14.13 -5.59 -25.95
N GLY A 114 -15.02 -6.39 -26.54
CA GLY A 114 -15.49 -6.20 -27.91
C GLY A 114 -16.28 -4.89 -28.04
N LYS A 115 -16.19 -4.26 -29.22
CA LYS A 115 -17.02 -3.12 -29.62
C LYS A 115 -18.48 -3.52 -29.75
#